data_AF-A0A453GIY2-F1
#
_entry.id   AF-A0A453GIY2-F1
#
_cell.length_a   1.000
_cell.length_b   1.000
_cell.length_c   1.000
_cell.angle_alpha   90.00
_cell.angle_beta   90.00
_cell.angle_gamma   90.00
#
_symmetry.space_group_name_H-M   'P 1'
#
loop_
_entity.id
_entity.type
_entity.pdbx_description
1 polymer ?
#
loop_
_entity_poly.entity_id
_entity_poly.type
_entity_poly.pdbx_seq_one_letter_code
_entity_poly.pdbx_strand_id
1 'polypeptide(L)'
;PHYLCQMICLLFQNDPMNKMNPADLKLEGSKAYKRKDYATAVKLYSMAADRCPDDATLYSNRCLCWLKMGEGDQALMDAGVCKIRRPGWAKACYLEGSAQMLLRDYEKACDAFLDGLKLDPANVEIENSL
;
A
#
# COMPACT_ATOMS: atom_id res chain seq x y z
N PRO A 1 -10.76 33.08 13.84
CA PRO A 1 -10.90 31.92 12.92
C PRO A 1 -9.74 31.76 11.91
N HIS A 2 -9.37 32.81 11.15
CA HIS A 2 -8.29 32.73 10.14
C HIS A 2 -6.89 32.39 10.72
N TYR A 3 -6.53 32.97 11.87
CA TYR A 3 -5.24 32.71 12.53
C TYR A 3 -5.08 31.27 13.05
N LEU A 4 -6.17 30.62 13.46
CA LEU A 4 -6.15 29.22 13.87
C LEU A 4 -5.88 28.29 12.67
N CYS A 5 -6.45 28.60 11.51
CA CYS A 5 -6.18 27.87 10.27
C CYS A 5 -4.73 28.06 9.80
N GLN A 6 -4.20 29.29 9.88
CA GLN A 6 -2.79 29.57 9.58
C GLN A 6 -1.81 28.88 10.55
N MET A 7 -2.12 28.86 11.86
CA MET A 7 -1.30 28.13 12.84
C MET A 7 -1.32 26.61 12.63
N ILE A 8 -2.47 26.02 12.31
CA ILE A 8 -2.56 24.59 11.97
C ILE A 8 -1.71 24.30 10.71
N CYS A 9 -1.79 25.15 9.69
CA CYS A 9 -1.00 25.01 8.47
C CYS A 9 0.53 25.09 8.74
N LEU A 10 0.95 25.98 9.64
CA LEU A 10 2.36 26.12 10.06
C LEU A 10 2.88 24.93 10.88
N LEU A 11 2.03 24.28 11.66
CA LEU A 11 2.40 23.06 12.39
C LEU A 11 2.66 21.87 11.43
N PHE A 12 1.85 21.74 10.38
CA PHE A 12 2.08 20.74 9.32
C PHE A 12 3.34 21.03 8.49
N GLN A 13 3.74 22.29 8.33
CA GLN A 13 4.97 22.67 7.61
C GLN A 13 6.25 22.41 8.41
N ASN A 14 6.16 22.29 9.74
CA ASN A 14 7.30 22.06 10.63
C ASN A 14 7.49 20.60 11.06
N ASP A 15 6.67 19.67 10.52
CA ASP A 15 6.86 18.24 10.75
C ASP A 15 8.20 17.78 10.14
N PRO A 16 9.11 17.14 10.90
CA PRO A 16 10.43 16.74 10.40
C PRO A 16 10.33 15.77 9.21
N MET A 17 9.24 15.00 9.12
CA MET A 17 8.96 14.12 7.97
C MET A 17 8.74 14.88 6.66
N ASN A 18 8.31 16.14 6.70
CA ASN A 18 8.06 16.91 5.49
C ASN A 18 9.36 17.25 4.74
N LYS A 19 10.51 17.25 5.42
CA LYS A 19 11.84 17.50 4.81
C LYS A 19 12.57 16.23 4.35
N MET A 20 12.07 15.04 4.68
CA MET A 20 12.71 13.78 4.29
C MET A 20 12.63 13.52 2.79
N ASN A 21 13.63 12.86 2.22
CA ASN A 21 13.53 12.41 0.84
C ASN A 21 12.56 11.20 0.73
N PRO A 22 12.05 10.86 -0.46
CA PRO A 22 11.11 9.75 -0.63
C PRO A 22 11.66 8.38 -0.21
N ALA A 23 12.98 8.17 -0.34
CA ALA A 23 13.63 6.92 0.05
C ALA A 23 13.67 6.74 1.58
N ASP A 24 13.94 7.82 2.32
CA ASP A 24 13.93 7.85 3.78
C ASP A 24 12.52 7.62 4.31
N LEU A 25 11.51 8.24 3.70
CA LEU A 25 10.10 8.00 4.05
C LEU A 25 9.71 6.53 3.84
N LYS A 26 10.12 5.93 2.71
CA LYS A 26 9.90 4.51 2.43
C LYS A 26 10.59 3.61 3.46
N LEU A 27 11.82 3.96 3.85
CA LEU A 27 12.59 3.23 4.85
C LEU A 27 11.94 3.32 6.24
N GLU A 28 11.54 4.51 6.67
CA GLU A 28 10.83 4.71 7.94
C GLU A 28 9.45 4.04 7.92
N GLY A 29 8.73 4.06 6.80
CA GLY A 29 7.49 3.32 6.61
C GLY A 29 7.71 1.81 6.78
N SER A 30 8.82 1.29 6.25
CA SER A 30 9.20 -0.12 6.42
C SER A 30 9.54 -0.45 7.88
N LYS A 31 10.20 0.45 8.60
CA LYS A 31 10.47 0.29 10.04
C LYS A 31 9.17 0.32 10.86
N ALA A 32 8.26 1.24 10.56
CA ALA A 32 6.94 1.32 11.20
C ALA A 32 6.12 0.04 10.96
N TYR A 33 6.12 -0.49 9.72
CA TYR A 33 5.51 -1.77 9.40
C TYR A 33 6.06 -2.92 10.24
N LYS A 34 7.40 -3.01 10.38
CA LYS A 34 8.05 -4.03 11.23
C LYS A 34 7.67 -3.91 12.71
N ARG A 35 7.41 -2.69 13.19
CA ARG A 35 6.88 -2.41 14.54
C ARG A 35 5.38 -2.68 14.68
N LYS A 36 4.71 -3.14 13.61
CA LYS A 36 3.24 -3.31 13.51
C LYS A 36 2.46 -2.01 13.67
N ASP A 37 3.13 -0.87 13.54
CA ASP A 37 2.49 0.44 13.51
C ASP A 37 2.07 0.76 12.07
N TYR A 38 0.98 0.11 11.65
CA TYR A 38 0.48 0.19 10.28
C TYR A 38 -0.07 1.59 9.95
N ALA A 39 -0.69 2.28 10.90
CA ALA A 39 -1.22 3.62 10.70
C ALA A 39 -0.11 4.63 10.38
N THR A 40 1.00 4.58 11.12
CA THR A 40 2.17 5.43 10.82
C THR A 40 2.83 5.02 9.50
N ALA A 41 2.94 3.71 9.23
CA ALA A 41 3.49 3.22 7.96
C ALA A 41 2.69 3.74 6.75
N VAL A 42 1.35 3.70 6.81
CA VAL A 42 0.46 4.25 5.78
C VAL A 42 0.75 5.73 5.54
N LYS A 43 0.84 6.55 6.59
CA LYS A 43 1.12 7.99 6.45
C LYS A 43 2.47 8.23 5.75
N LEU A 44 3.50 7.51 6.16
CA LEU A 44 4.85 7.63 5.58
C LEU A 44 4.87 7.18 4.11
N TYR A 45 4.20 6.08 3.78
CA TYR A 45 4.09 5.63 2.38
C TYR A 45 3.25 6.56 1.52
N SER A 46 2.18 7.16 2.05
CA SER A 46 1.40 8.17 1.34
C SER A 46 2.24 9.41 1.03
N MET A 47 2.97 9.93 2.01
CA MET A 47 3.90 11.06 1.79
C MET A 47 4.98 10.72 0.76
N ALA A 48 5.47 9.47 0.75
CA ALA A 48 6.43 9.03 -0.25
C ALA A 48 5.78 8.92 -1.65
N ALA A 49 4.56 8.41 -1.72
CA ALA A 49 3.81 8.23 -2.97
C ALA A 49 3.42 9.57 -3.59
N ASP A 50 3.10 10.58 -2.78
CA ASP A 50 2.83 11.95 -3.24
C ASP A 50 4.05 12.57 -3.95
N ARG A 51 5.27 12.13 -3.58
CA ARG A 51 6.53 12.59 -4.17
C ARG A 51 7.03 11.70 -5.31
N CYS A 52 6.69 10.41 -5.27
CA CYS A 52 7.08 9.42 -6.25
C CYS A 52 5.85 8.58 -6.68
N PRO A 53 4.89 9.18 -7.43
CA PRO A 53 3.64 8.52 -7.79
C PRO A 53 3.78 7.36 -8.79
N ASP A 54 4.97 7.18 -9.36
CA ASP A 54 5.30 6.12 -10.29
C ASP A 54 5.93 4.88 -9.61
N ASP A 55 6.36 4.99 -8.34
CA ASP A 55 6.91 3.84 -7.61
C ASP A 55 5.79 2.94 -7.10
N ALA A 56 5.43 1.94 -7.90
CA ALA A 56 4.44 0.92 -7.53
C ALA A 56 4.75 0.19 -6.22
N THR A 57 6.03 0.15 -5.79
CA THR A 57 6.38 -0.54 -4.54
C THR A 57 5.86 0.21 -3.31
N LEU A 58 5.71 1.54 -3.38
CA LEU A 58 5.11 2.34 -2.31
C LEU A 58 3.65 1.96 -2.09
N TYR A 59 2.88 1.88 -3.18
CA TYR A 59 1.49 1.43 -3.17
C TYR A 59 1.38 -0.03 -2.69
N SER A 60 2.29 -0.90 -3.11
CA SER A 60 2.28 -2.31 -2.64
C SER A 60 2.51 -2.42 -1.12
N ASN A 61 3.40 -1.59 -0.57
CA ASN A 61 3.70 -1.61 0.85
C ASN A 61 2.58 -0.96 1.66
N ARG A 62 1.95 0.10 1.13
CA ARG A 62 0.77 0.73 1.73
C ARG A 62 -0.44 -0.21 1.70
N CYS A 63 -0.67 -0.91 0.60
CA CYS A 63 -1.66 -1.99 0.48
C CYS A 63 -1.50 -3.03 1.58
N LEU A 64 -0.28 -3.54 1.79
CA LEU A 64 0.00 -4.49 2.87
C LEU A 64 -0.34 -3.93 4.25
N CYS A 65 -0.15 -2.63 4.49
CA CYS A 65 -0.56 -1.99 5.74
C CYS A 65 -2.09 -2.00 5.89
N TRP A 66 -2.82 -1.64 4.83
CA TRP A 66 -4.28 -1.68 4.81
C TRP A 66 -4.84 -3.07 5.06
N LEU A 67 -4.26 -4.09 4.42
CA LEU A 67 -4.61 -5.49 4.66
C LEU A 67 -4.44 -5.88 6.13
N LYS A 68 -3.37 -5.44 6.79
CA LYS A 68 -3.14 -5.71 8.22
C LYS A 68 -4.07 -4.92 9.15
N MET A 69 -4.62 -3.81 8.67
CA MET A 69 -5.62 -3.02 9.38
C MET A 69 -7.05 -3.50 9.13
N GLY A 70 -7.28 -4.40 8.17
CA GLY A 70 -8.61 -4.87 7.77
C GLY A 70 -9.34 -3.93 6.79
N GLU A 71 -8.65 -2.93 6.26
CA GLU A 71 -9.20 -1.93 5.34
C GLU A 71 -9.17 -2.44 3.89
N GLY A 72 -10.09 -3.36 3.57
CA GLY A 72 -10.13 -4.06 2.27
C GLY A 72 -10.28 -3.12 1.07
N ASP A 73 -11.14 -2.11 1.16
CA ASP A 73 -11.39 -1.18 0.03
C ASP A 73 -10.13 -0.36 -0.33
N GLN A 74 -9.42 0.13 0.69
CA GLN A 74 -8.18 0.88 0.50
C GLN A 74 -7.06 -0.01 -0.06
N ALA A 75 -6.98 -1.25 0.43
CA ALA A 75 -6.04 -2.24 -0.08
C ALA A 75 -6.31 -2.54 -1.57
N LEU A 76 -7.59 -2.71 -1.96
CA LEU A 76 -7.98 -3.00 -3.33
C LEU A 76 -7.62 -1.87 -4.29
N MET A 77 -7.83 -0.60 -3.88
CA MET A 77 -7.42 0.56 -4.67
C MET A 77 -5.90 0.58 -4.89
N ASP A 78 -5.10 0.37 -3.84
CA ASP A 78 -3.64 0.33 -3.97
C ASP A 78 -3.15 -0.85 -4.83
N ALA A 79 -3.81 -2.01 -4.75
CA ALA A 79 -3.52 -3.16 -5.61
C ALA A 79 -3.81 -2.85 -7.09
N GLY A 80 -4.92 -2.17 -7.37
CA GLY A 80 -5.25 -1.70 -8.72
C GLY A 80 -4.20 -0.74 -9.28
N VAL A 81 -3.72 0.21 -8.47
CA VAL A 81 -2.60 1.09 -8.85
C VAL A 81 -1.34 0.28 -9.15
N CYS A 82 -1.03 -0.74 -8.35
CA CYS A 82 0.12 -1.61 -8.61
C CYS A 82 0.02 -2.32 -9.97
N LYS A 83 -1.15 -2.84 -10.35
CA LYS A 83 -1.38 -3.49 -11.64
C LYS A 83 -1.23 -2.52 -12.81
N ILE A 84 -1.73 -1.29 -12.66
CA ILE A 84 -1.60 -0.24 -13.68
C ILE A 84 -0.13 0.16 -13.86
N ARG A 85 0.61 0.35 -12.77
CA ARG A 85 2.00 0.82 -12.80
C ARG A 85 2.99 -0.25 -13.23
N ARG A 86 2.76 -1.52 -12.86
CA ARG A 86 3.60 -2.66 -13.24
C ARG A 86 2.73 -3.80 -13.76
N PRO A 87 2.33 -3.74 -15.04
CA PRO A 87 1.63 -4.86 -15.67
C PRO A 87 2.54 -6.10 -15.65
N GLY A 88 1.99 -7.26 -15.29
CA GLY A 88 2.75 -8.51 -15.16
C GLY A 88 3.43 -8.73 -13.81
N TRP A 89 3.19 -7.87 -12.81
CA TRP A 89 3.72 -8.09 -11.48
C TRP A 89 2.82 -9.03 -10.66
N ALA A 90 3.21 -10.30 -10.51
CA ALA A 90 2.44 -11.31 -9.78
C ALA A 90 2.05 -10.88 -8.35
N LYS A 91 2.92 -10.11 -7.67
CA LYS A 91 2.62 -9.55 -6.34
C LYS A 91 1.41 -8.61 -6.35
N ALA A 92 1.16 -7.87 -7.42
CA ALA A 92 -0.01 -7.00 -7.51
C ALA A 92 -1.31 -7.82 -7.55
N CYS A 93 -1.31 -8.95 -8.26
CA CYS A 93 -2.44 -9.89 -8.28
C CYS A 93 -2.66 -10.54 -6.90
N TYR A 94 -1.60 -10.91 -6.20
CA TYR A 94 -1.67 -11.40 -4.82
C TYR A 94 -2.33 -10.38 -3.87
N LEU A 95 -1.93 -9.11 -3.97
CA LEU A 95 -2.48 -8.04 -3.14
C LEU A 95 -3.97 -7.80 -3.43
N GLU A 96 -4.35 -7.83 -4.71
CA GLU A 96 -5.75 -7.73 -5.13
C GLU A 96 -6.58 -8.89 -4.58
N GLY A 97 -6.11 -10.13 -4.74
CA GLY A 97 -6.79 -11.31 -4.20
C GLY A 97 -6.93 -11.23 -2.68
N SER A 98 -5.85 -10.84 -1.98
CA SER A 98 -5.88 -10.64 -0.53
C SER A 98 -6.86 -9.56 -0.08
N ALA A 99 -7.00 -8.47 -0.86
CA ALA A 99 -7.97 -7.42 -0.57
C ALA A 99 -9.40 -7.90 -0.80
N GLN A 100 -9.67 -8.62 -1.90
CA GLN A 100 -10.98 -9.23 -2.19
C GLN A 100 -11.37 -10.26 -1.13
N MET A 101 -10.41 -11.03 -0.60
CA MET A 101 -10.64 -11.95 0.53
C MET A 101 -11.14 -11.21 1.77
N LEU A 102 -10.56 -10.05 2.12
CA LEU A 102 -11.04 -9.23 3.23
C LEU A 102 -12.44 -8.67 3.00
N LEU A 103 -12.75 -8.32 1.74
CA LEU A 103 -14.07 -7.87 1.31
C LEU A 103 -15.10 -9.01 1.18
N ARG A 104 -14.67 -10.26 1.40
CA ARG A 104 -15.48 -11.49 1.28
C ARG A 104 -16.01 -11.76 -0.14
N ASP A 105 -15.36 -11.18 -1.15
CA ASP A 105 -15.62 -11.48 -2.56
C ASP A 105 -14.66 -12.59 -3.02
N TYR A 106 -14.96 -13.82 -2.58
CA TYR A 106 -14.09 -14.98 -2.79
C TYR A 106 -13.95 -15.38 -4.26
N GLU A 107 -14.96 -15.08 -5.08
CA GLU A 107 -14.93 -15.36 -6.52
C GLU A 107 -13.85 -14.51 -7.18
N LYS A 108 -13.89 -13.19 -6.99
CA LYS A 108 -12.86 -12.29 -7.54
C LYS A 108 -11.49 -12.51 -6.90
N ALA A 109 -11.44 -12.91 -5.64
CA ALA A 109 -10.18 -13.25 -5.00
C ALA A 109 -9.49 -14.44 -5.70
N CYS A 110 -10.25 -15.50 -5.96
CA CYS A 110 -9.75 -16.69 -6.67
C CYS A 110 -9.24 -16.32 -8.07
N ASP A 111 -10.04 -15.56 -8.83
CA ASP A 111 -9.65 -15.09 -10.17
C ASP A 111 -8.32 -14.29 -10.13
N ALA A 112 -8.18 -13.38 -9.17
CA ALA A 112 -6.96 -12.59 -9.02
C ALA A 112 -5.74 -13.46 -8.66
N PHE A 113 -5.89 -14.45 -7.78
CA PHE A 113 -4.81 -15.38 -7.46
C PHE A 113 -4.43 -16.27 -8.66
N LEU A 114 -5.42 -16.78 -9.40
CA LEU A 114 -5.17 -17.56 -10.62
C LEU A 114 -4.43 -16.73 -11.68
N ASP A 115 -4.80 -15.46 -11.86
CA ASP A 115 -4.08 -14.54 -12.74
C ASP A 115 -2.64 -14.30 -12.26
N GLY A 116 -2.43 -14.25 -10.94
CA GLY A 116 -1.10 -14.21 -10.33
C GLY A 116 -0.25 -15.44 -10.67
N LEU A 117 -0.81 -16.65 -10.56
CA LEU A 117 -0.13 -17.89 -10.89
C LEU A 117 0.16 -18.04 -12.39
N LYS A 118 -0.67 -17.46 -13.27
CA LYS A 118 -0.34 -17.40 -14.71
C LYS A 118 0.92 -16.58 -14.97
N LEU A 119 1.16 -15.55 -14.17
CA LEU A 119 2.35 -14.68 -14.28
C LEU A 119 3.58 -15.29 -13.61
N ASP A 120 3.40 -15.92 -12.45
CA ASP A 120 4.46 -16.59 -11.70
C ASP A 120 3.95 -17.92 -11.12
N PRO A 121 4.06 -19.02 -11.89
CA PRO A 121 3.53 -20.33 -11.48
C PRO A 121 4.25 -20.94 -10.28
N ALA A 122 5.45 -20.46 -9.94
CA ALA A 122 6.24 -20.96 -8.82
C ALA A 122 5.98 -20.17 -7.52
N ASN A 123 5.01 -19.25 -7.52
CA ASN A 123 4.75 -18.39 -6.39
C ASN A 123 3.96 -19.12 -5.30
N VAL A 124 4.69 -19.72 -4.35
CA VAL A 124 4.16 -20.45 -3.21
C VAL A 124 3.19 -19.61 -2.35
N GLU A 125 3.38 -18.29 -2.28
CA GLU A 125 2.48 -17.43 -1.49
C GLU A 125 1.08 -17.37 -2.12
N ILE A 126 1.01 -17.31 -3.45
CA ILE A 126 -0.26 -17.28 -4.20
C ILE A 126 -0.92 -18.66 -4.18
N GLU A 127 -0.14 -19.72 -4.38
CA GLU A 127 -0.62 -21.10 -4.34
C GLU A 127 -1.27 -21.44 -2.99
N ASN A 128 -0.63 -21.04 -1.88
CA ASN A 128 -1.18 -21.25 -0.53
C ASN A 128 -2.42 -20.39 -0.21
N SER A 129 -2.74 -19.41 -1.05
CA SER A 129 -3.86 -18.48 -0.85
C SER A 129 -5.13 -18.88 -1.61
N LEU A 130 -5.06 -19.91 -2.45
CA LEU A 130 -6.19 -20.60 -3.10
C LEU A 130 -6.74 -21.70 -2.19
#